data_AF-A0A9X1Q559-F1
#
_entry.id   AF-A0A9X1Q559-F1
#
_cell.length_a   1.000
_cell.length_b   1.000
_cell.length_c   1.000
_cell.angle_alpha   90.00
_cell.angle_beta   90.00
_cell.angle_gamma   90.00
#
_symmetry.space_group_name_H-M   'P 1'
#
loop_
_entity.id
_entity.type
_entity.pdbx_description
1 polymer ?
#
loop_
_entity_poly.entity_id
_entity_poly.type
_entity_poly.pdbx_seq_one_letter_code
_entity_poly.pdbx_strand_id
1 'polypeptide(L)'
;GEGGERRRPPRPSFTPGHPKSYAVQQKRTPDGPEPAVIHTTDCTMTEGTAHPISPHEARAALTDPNIEPCAFCRPDSELGILD
;
A
#
# COMPACT_ATOMS: atom_id res chain seq x y z
N GLY A 1 -5.55 -33.34 -27.89
CA GLY A 1 -4.54 -32.67 -27.06
C GLY A 1 -5.08 -31.31 -26.73
N GLU A 2 -5.45 -31.08 -25.48
CA GLU A 2 -6.06 -29.82 -25.04
C GLU A 2 -5.17 -29.22 -23.95
N GLY A 3 -4.54 -28.10 -24.27
CA GLY A 3 -3.76 -27.28 -23.35
C GLY A 3 -4.30 -25.86 -23.33
N GLY A 4 -4.16 -25.19 -22.18
CA GLY A 4 -4.41 -23.75 -21.99
C GLY A 4 -5.88 -23.41 -21.75
N GLU A 5 -6.30 -22.61 -20.77
CA GLU A 5 -5.62 -21.66 -19.91
C GLU A 5 -6.19 -21.76 -18.49
N ARG A 6 -5.31 -21.73 -17.48
CA ARG A 6 -5.69 -21.37 -16.12
C ARG A 6 -6.08 -19.88 -16.15
N ARG A 7 -7.35 -19.57 -16.40
CA ARG A 7 -7.87 -18.20 -16.27
C ARG A 7 -7.58 -17.72 -14.85
N ARG A 8 -6.57 -16.87 -14.71
CA ARG A 8 -6.37 -16.07 -13.51
C ARG A 8 -7.65 -15.27 -13.29
N PRO A 9 -8.26 -15.27 -12.09
CA PRO A 9 -9.38 -14.40 -11.82
C PRO A 9 -8.95 -12.95 -12.08
N PRO A 10 -9.85 -12.10 -12.60
CA PRO A 10 -9.59 -10.67 -12.68
C PRO A 10 -9.26 -10.17 -11.28
N ARG A 11 -8.21 -9.36 -11.17
CA ARG A 11 -7.89 -8.64 -9.93
C ARG A 11 -9.14 -7.88 -9.50
N PRO A 12 -9.48 -7.83 -8.20
CA PRO A 12 -10.68 -7.15 -7.74
C PRO A 12 -10.67 -5.71 -8.26
N SER A 13 -11.72 -5.37 -8.99
CA SER A 13 -12.01 -4.00 -9.41
C SER A 13 -12.21 -3.18 -8.14
N PHE A 14 -11.44 -2.09 -8.02
CA PHE A 14 -11.63 -1.05 -7.03
C PHE A 14 -13.11 -0.65 -6.98
N THR A 15 -13.79 -0.92 -5.87
CA THR A 15 -15.11 -0.38 -5.57
C THR A 15 -14.93 0.98 -4.89
N PRO A 16 -15.29 2.10 -5.53
CA PRO A 16 -15.25 3.42 -4.89
C PRO A 16 -16.36 3.45 -3.85
N GLY A 17 -16.00 3.53 -2.57
CA GLY A 17 -16.96 3.58 -1.46
C GLY A 17 -16.59 2.74 -0.24
N HIS A 18 -15.54 1.93 -0.31
CA HIS A 18 -15.00 1.27 0.89
C HIS A 18 -14.28 2.28 1.80
N PRO A 19 -14.29 2.07 3.14
CA PRO A 19 -13.48 2.87 4.04
C PRO A 19 -12.04 2.88 3.52
N LYS A 20 -11.47 4.09 3.40
CA LYS A 20 -10.22 4.38 2.71
C LYS A 20 -9.20 3.30 3.05
N SER A 21 -8.85 2.50 2.06
CA SER A 21 -7.91 1.41 2.24
C SER A 21 -6.51 1.97 2.03
N TYR A 22 -5.54 1.48 2.80
CA TYR A 22 -4.16 1.92 2.70
C TYR A 22 -3.33 0.74 2.18
N ALA A 23 -2.17 1.03 1.62
CA ALA A 23 -1.28 0.00 1.12
C ALA A 23 0.16 0.35 1.48
N VAL A 24 0.88 -0.59 2.09
CA VAL A 24 2.31 -0.44 2.37
C VAL A 24 3.13 -1.09 1.27
N GLN A 25 3.95 -0.29 0.63
CA GLN A 25 4.93 -0.70 -0.36
C GLN A 25 6.22 -1.07 0.37
N GLN A 26 6.55 -2.36 0.41
CA GLN A 26 7.82 -2.80 0.98
C GLN A 26 8.92 -2.76 -0.07
N LYS A 27 9.97 -1.96 0.19
CA LYS A 27 11.21 -2.03 -0.57
C LYS A 27 12.06 -3.15 0.02
N ARG A 28 12.24 -4.24 -0.72
CA ARG A 28 13.24 -5.26 -0.35
C ARG A 28 14.56 -4.90 -1.02
N THR A 29 15.55 -4.55 -0.22
CA THR A 29 16.94 -4.46 -0.68
C THR A 29 17.77 -5.59 -0.07
N PRO A 30 18.84 -6.03 -0.76
CA PRO A 30 19.75 -7.05 -0.24
C PRO A 30 20.60 -6.57 0.95
N ASP A 31 20.62 -5.26 1.25
CA ASP A 31 21.54 -4.64 2.23
C ASP A 31 20.88 -4.30 3.58
N GLY A 32 19.55 -4.35 3.70
CA GLY A 32 18.89 -4.06 4.97
C GLY A 32 17.39 -3.78 4.86
N PRO A 33 16.73 -3.49 6.01
CA PRO A 33 15.35 -3.05 6.01
C PRO A 33 15.27 -1.61 5.47
N GLU A 34 15.04 -1.47 4.16
CA GLU A 34 14.69 -0.19 3.57
C GLU A 34 13.33 0.29 4.09
N PRO A 35 13.13 1.62 4.17
CA PRO A 35 11.88 2.14 4.65
C PRO A 35 10.74 1.79 3.71
N ALA A 36 9.65 1.26 4.29
CA ALA A 36 8.46 0.96 3.52
C ALA A 36 7.68 2.25 3.27
N VAL A 37 7.01 2.37 2.13
CA VAL A 37 6.25 3.58 1.80
C VAL A 37 4.75 3.28 1.94
N ILE A 38 4.02 4.07 2.72
CA ILE A 38 2.56 3.94 2.81
C ILE A 38 1.89 4.80 1.76
N HIS A 39 0.98 4.19 1.04
CA HIS A 39 0.15 4.77 0.01
C HIS A 39 -1.33 4.62 0.39
N THR A 40 -2.19 5.44 -0.20
CA THR A 40 -3.63 5.13 -0.24
C THR A 40 -3.86 4.06 -1.32
N THR A 41 -4.93 3.27 -1.23
CA THR A 41 -5.19 2.24 -2.25
C THR A 41 -5.35 2.83 -3.65
N ASP A 42 -5.86 4.06 -3.75
CA ASP A 42 -6.06 4.76 -5.04
C ASP A 42 -4.75 5.38 -5.59
N CYS A 43 -3.62 5.20 -4.91
CA CYS A 43 -2.34 5.77 -5.31
C CYS A 43 -1.76 5.01 -6.51
N THR A 44 -1.70 5.67 -7.67
CA THR A 44 -1.12 5.11 -8.90
C THR A 44 0.42 5.04 -8.86
N MET A 45 1.04 5.66 -7.85
CA MET A 45 2.50 5.74 -7.66
C MET A 45 3.08 4.51 -6.96
N THR A 46 2.24 3.52 -6.64
CA THR A 46 2.68 2.32 -5.93
C THR A 46 3.46 1.40 -6.87
N GLU A 47 4.76 1.18 -6.61
CA GLU A 47 5.61 0.33 -7.46
C GLU A 47 5.98 -0.98 -6.76
N GLY A 48 5.96 -2.11 -7.48
CA GLY A 48 6.33 -3.41 -6.90
C GLY A 48 5.25 -4.02 -6.00
N THR A 49 5.64 -4.56 -4.84
CA THR A 49 4.73 -5.31 -3.94
C THR A 49 4.11 -4.39 -2.89
N ALA A 50 2.87 -4.00 -3.15
CA ALA A 50 2.03 -3.28 -2.19
C ALA A 50 1.16 -4.25 -1.41
N HIS A 51 1.24 -4.19 -0.09
CA HIS A 51 0.39 -4.96 0.81
C HIS A 51 -0.75 -4.06 1.32
N PRO A 52 -2.02 -4.39 1.04
CA PRO A 52 -3.14 -3.64 1.59
C PRO A 52 -3.17 -3.79 3.11
N ILE A 53 -3.32 -2.67 3.81
CA ILE A 53 -3.36 -2.57 5.25
C ILE A 53 -4.53 -1.69 5.69
N SER A 54 -4.96 -1.88 6.93
CA SER A 54 -6.05 -1.11 7.53
C SER A 54 -5.60 0.32 7.88
N PRO A 55 -6.53 1.28 8.04
CA PRO A 55 -6.20 2.64 8.49
C PRO A 55 -5.45 2.68 9.83
N HIS A 56 -5.80 1.78 10.75
CA HIS A 56 -5.14 1.65 12.05
C HIS A 56 -3.70 1.14 11.90
N GLU A 57 -3.49 0.17 11.02
CA GLU A 57 -2.15 -0.35 10.71
C GLU A 57 -1.31 0.70 10.01
N ALA A 58 -1.90 1.47 9.09
CA ALA A 58 -1.21 2.57 8.42
C ALA A 58 -0.76 3.65 9.42
N ARG A 59 -1.61 3.98 10.41
CA ARG A 59 -1.22 4.87 11.51
C ARG A 59 -0.06 4.31 12.31
N ALA A 60 -0.16 3.07 12.78
CA ALA A 60 0.90 2.44 13.56
C ALA A 60 2.22 2.40 12.78
N ALA A 61 2.16 1.97 11.52
CA ALA A 61 3.31 1.92 10.64
C ALA A 61 3.92 3.31 10.38
N LEU A 62 3.13 4.36 10.21
CA LEU A 62 3.65 5.73 10.08
C LEU A 62 4.29 6.28 11.37
N THR A 63 4.15 5.60 12.52
CA THR A 63 4.94 5.92 13.73
C THR A 63 6.33 5.28 13.71
N ASP A 64 6.57 4.29 12.86
CA ASP A 64 7.87 3.67 12.72
C ASP A 64 8.81 4.58 11.91
N PRO A 65 10.06 4.83 12.36
CA PRO A 65 11.04 5.62 11.62
C PRO A 65 11.52 4.95 10.33
N ASN A 66 11.21 3.66 10.17
CA ASN A 66 11.50 2.87 8.97
C ASN A 66 10.33 2.85 7.99
N ILE A 67 9.36 3.76 8.13
CA ILE A 67 8.23 3.83 7.22
C ILE A 67 7.97 5.30 6.87
N GLU A 68 7.82 5.57 5.58
CA GLU A 68 7.58 6.91 5.07
C GLU A 68 6.17 7.01 4.48
N PRO A 69 5.44 8.10 4.73
CA PRO A 69 4.23 8.37 3.98
C PRO A 69 4.56 8.76 2.54
N CYS A 70 3.75 8.31 1.59
CA CYS A 70 3.82 8.80 0.22
C CYS A 70 3.56 10.31 0.21
N ALA A 71 4.55 11.10 -0.21
CA ALA A 71 4.44 12.56 -0.27
C ALA A 71 3.33 13.06 -1.22
N PHE A 72 2.89 12.21 -2.15
CA PHE A 72 1.80 12.50 -3.10
C PHE A 72 0.43 12.22 -2.49
N CYS A 73 0.29 11.06 -1.86
CA CYS A 73 -0.99 10.58 -1.32
C CYS A 73 -1.22 11.08 0.13
N ARG A 74 -0.17 11.59 0.79
CA ARG A 74 -0.13 12.13 2.17
C ARG A 74 -1.07 11.41 3.14
N PRO A 75 -0.93 10.08 3.28
CA PRO A 75 -1.77 9.31 4.18
C PRO A 75 -1.61 9.75 5.63
N ASP A 76 -0.43 10.27 6.02
CA ASP A 76 -0.15 10.85 7.33
C ASP A 76 -1.09 12.00 7.72
N SER A 77 -1.35 12.91 6.77
CA SER A 77 -2.15 14.10 6.99
C SER A 77 -3.63 13.76 6.99
N GLU A 78 -4.03 12.83 6.13
CA GLU A 78 -5.40 12.32 6.10
C GLU A 78 -5.74 11.49 7.35
N LEU A 79 -4.77 10.71 7.84
CA LEU A 79 -4.88 9.96 9.08
C LEU A 79 -4.75 10.86 10.32
N GLY A 80 -4.48 12.16 10.18
CA GLY A 80 -4.37 13.11 11.30
C GLY A 80 -3.22 12.78 12.25
N ILE A 81 -2.10 12.27 11.72
CA ILE A 81 -0.90 11.96 12.51
C ILE A 81 -0.05 13.23 12.72
N LEU A 82 -0.11 14.16 11.77
CA LEU A 82 0.41 15.52 11.93
C LEU A 82 -0.76 16.42 12.35
N ASP A 83 -0.70 16.94 13.57
CA ASP A 83 -1.54 18.04 14.04
C ASP A 83 -1.12 19.36 13.36
#